data_AF-A0A659UHC3-F1
#
_entry.id   AF-A0A659UHC3-F1
#
_cell.length_a   1.000
_cell.length_b   1.000
_cell.length_c   1.000
_cell.angle_alpha   90.00
_cell.angle_beta   90.00
_cell.angle_gamma   90.00
#
_symmetry.space_group_name_H-M   'P 1'
#
loop_
_entity.id
_entity.type
_entity.pdbx_description
1 polymer ?
#
loop_
_entity_poly.entity_id
_entity_poly.type
_entity_poly.pdbx_seq_one_letter_code
_entity_poly.pdbx_strand_id
1 'polypeptide(L)'
;QLGELLSRVMAARATAIARPPVFLKIAPDLVEAELEDIAAEVIEKRIDGIIVSNTTISRPALRSGNAARETGGLSGTPLFERSTIVLAKMRKLVGPDMAIIG
;
A
#
# COMPACT_ATOMS: atom_id res chain seq x y z
N GLN A 1 -1.97 12.36 -10.46
CA GLN A 1 -0.74 12.66 -9.67
C GLN A 1 0.09 11.40 -9.42
N LEU A 2 -0.53 10.27 -9.01
CA LEU A 2 0.18 8.99 -8.84
C LEU A 2 0.76 8.43 -10.15
N GLY A 3 -0.02 8.34 -11.23
CA GLY A 3 0.46 7.81 -12.51
C GLY A 3 1.67 8.54 -13.08
N GLU A 4 1.71 9.88 -12.93
CA GLU A 4 2.86 10.70 -13.32
C GLU A 4 4.10 10.37 -12.48
N LEU A 5 3.94 10.23 -11.15
CA LEU A 5 5.02 9.82 -10.26
C LEU A 5 5.58 8.45 -10.66
N LEU A 6 4.71 7.45 -10.83
CA LEU A 6 5.11 6.11 -11.22
C LEU A 6 5.80 6.10 -12.59
N SER A 7 5.29 6.87 -13.55
CA SER A 7 5.92 6.99 -14.88
C SER A 7 7.35 7.52 -14.78
N ARG A 8 7.59 8.54 -13.95
CA ARG A 8 8.93 9.10 -13.74
C ARG A 8 9.86 8.13 -13.00
N VAL A 9 9.36 7.42 -12.00
CA VAL A 9 10.13 6.39 -11.28
C VAL A 9 10.54 5.26 -12.23
N MET A 10 9.62 4.79 -13.07
CA MET A 10 9.90 3.72 -14.03
C MET A 10 10.85 4.17 -15.14
N ALA A 11 10.76 5.42 -15.59
CA ALA A 11 11.73 6.00 -16.51
C ALA A 11 13.14 6.06 -15.90
N ALA A 12 13.26 6.51 -14.64
CA ALA A 12 14.53 6.52 -13.93
C ALA A 12 15.09 5.09 -13.69
N ARG A 13 14.23 4.13 -13.36
CA ARG A 13 14.60 2.71 -13.26
C ARG A 13 15.15 2.18 -14.59
N ALA A 14 14.57 2.59 -15.72
CA ALA A 14 15.00 2.13 -17.04
C ALA A 14 16.42 2.59 -17.41
N THR A 15 16.93 3.66 -16.80
CA THR A 15 18.31 4.15 -17.02
C THR A 15 19.31 3.59 -16.02
N ALA A 16 18.87 2.85 -15.00
CA ALA A 16 19.76 2.29 -13.99
C ALA A 16 20.52 1.06 -14.51
N ILE A 17 21.78 0.91 -14.09
CA ILE A 17 22.66 -0.22 -14.49
C ILE A 17 22.05 -1.55 -14.06
N ALA A 18 21.57 -1.61 -12.82
CA ALA A 18 20.70 -2.69 -12.35
C ALA A 18 19.24 -2.28 -12.59
N ARG A 19 18.35 -3.24 -12.86
CA ARG A 19 16.89 -3.02 -12.97
C ARG A 19 16.21 -3.44 -11.66
N PRO A 20 16.41 -2.71 -10.54
CA PRO A 20 15.86 -3.13 -9.25
C PRO A 20 14.34 -3.24 -9.33
N PRO A 21 13.71 -4.19 -8.64
CA PRO A 21 12.26 -4.23 -8.51
C PRO A 21 11.75 -2.96 -7.81
N VAL A 22 10.65 -2.40 -8.31
CA VAL A 22 9.96 -1.26 -7.75
C VAL A 22 8.65 -1.74 -7.13
N PHE A 23 8.44 -1.39 -5.86
CA PHE A 23 7.24 -1.73 -5.12
C PHE A 23 6.54 -0.47 -4.65
N LEU A 24 5.21 -0.46 -4.68
CA LEU A 24 4.39 0.59 -4.08
C LEU A 24 3.87 0.14 -2.72
N LYS A 25 4.20 0.88 -1.64
CA LYS A 25 3.64 0.61 -0.31
C LYS A 25 2.47 1.56 -0.03
N ILE A 26 1.31 0.99 0.31
CA ILE A 26 0.08 1.76 0.53
C ILE A 26 -0.33 1.80 2.01
N ALA A 27 -1.11 2.82 2.37
CA ALA A 27 -1.75 2.90 3.68
C ALA A 27 -3.03 2.04 3.73
N PRO A 28 -3.43 1.53 4.91
CA PRO A 28 -4.65 0.76 5.08
C PRO A 28 -5.92 1.64 5.16
N ASP A 29 -5.77 2.97 5.12
CA ASP A 29 -6.84 3.95 5.37
C ASP A 29 -7.48 4.50 4.09
N LEU A 30 -7.33 3.77 2.98
CA LEU A 30 -7.85 4.13 1.67
C LEU A 30 -9.29 3.64 1.47
N VAL A 31 -10.11 4.41 0.78
CA VAL A 31 -11.44 3.98 0.35
C VAL A 31 -11.35 3.09 -0.90
N GLU A 32 -12.42 2.37 -1.21
CA GLU A 32 -12.42 1.39 -2.32
C GLU A 32 -12.00 2.02 -3.66
N ALA A 33 -12.56 3.18 -4.00
CA ALA A 33 -12.22 3.90 -5.23
C ALA A 33 -10.72 4.24 -5.32
N GLU A 34 -10.08 4.60 -4.20
CA GLU A 34 -8.64 4.86 -4.19
C GLU A 34 -7.82 3.58 -4.39
N LEU A 35 -8.29 2.44 -3.87
CA LEU A 35 -7.65 1.14 -4.10
C LEU A 35 -7.77 0.71 -5.57
N GLU A 36 -8.94 0.93 -6.18
CA GLU A 36 -9.18 0.67 -7.61
C GLU A 36 -8.28 1.53 -8.49
N ASP A 37 -8.21 2.83 -8.23
CA ASP A 37 -7.34 3.77 -8.96
C ASP A 37 -5.86 3.38 -8.84
N ILE A 38 -5.40 3.04 -7.62
CA ILE A 38 -4.03 2.57 -7.40
C ILE A 38 -3.77 1.26 -8.16
N ALA A 39 -4.69 0.31 -8.11
CA ALA A 39 -4.55 -0.97 -8.80
C ALA A 39 -4.49 -0.80 -10.32
N ALA A 40 -5.28 0.12 -10.89
CA ALA A 40 -5.20 0.45 -12.32
C ALA A 40 -3.82 1.01 -12.68
N GLU A 41 -3.31 1.97 -11.91
CA GLU A 41 -2.03 2.63 -12.17
C GLU A 41 -0.83 1.69 -12.04
N VAL A 42 -0.77 0.85 -11.00
CA VAL A 42 0.34 -0.10 -10.82
C VAL A 42 0.38 -1.17 -11.91
N ILE A 43 -0.78 -1.61 -12.41
CA ILE A 43 -0.88 -2.53 -13.56
C ILE A 43 -0.43 -1.81 -14.83
N GLU A 44 -0.97 -0.62 -15.12
CA GLU A 44 -0.67 0.14 -16.33
C GLU A 44 0.83 0.46 -16.43
N LYS A 45 1.44 0.90 -15.32
CA LYS A 45 2.87 1.26 -15.27
C LYS A 45 3.80 0.06 -15.07
N ARG A 46 3.26 -1.16 -14.96
CA ARG A 46 4.01 -2.41 -14.77
C ARG A 46 4.97 -2.35 -13.57
N ILE A 47 4.44 -1.89 -12.43
CA ILE A 47 5.17 -1.93 -11.16
C ILE A 47 5.38 -3.39 -10.75
N ASP A 48 6.53 -3.71 -10.16
CA ASP A 48 6.93 -5.10 -9.91
C ASP A 48 6.18 -5.73 -8.71
N GLY A 49 5.59 -4.91 -7.83
CA GLY A 49 4.73 -5.40 -6.76
C GLY A 49 4.15 -4.33 -5.84
N ILE A 50 3.34 -4.77 -4.88
CA ILE A 50 2.67 -3.90 -3.88
C ILE A 50 2.95 -4.40 -2.47
N ILE A 51 3.09 -3.49 -1.52
CA ILE A 51 3.19 -3.78 -0.09
C ILE A 51 1.94 -3.25 0.61
N VAL A 52 1.21 -4.14 1.30
CA VAL A 52 -0.03 -3.85 2.00
C VAL A 52 0.09 -4.33 3.46
N SER A 53 0.33 -3.48 4.45
CA SER A 53 0.22 -2.02 4.42
C SER A 53 1.25 -1.29 5.29
N ASN A 54 1.20 0.03 5.25
CA ASN A 54 1.78 0.89 6.28
C ASN A 54 0.90 0.90 7.56
N THR A 55 1.19 1.82 8.49
CA THR A 55 0.41 2.08 9.71
C THR A 55 -0.94 2.74 9.43
N THR A 56 -1.84 2.72 10.41
CA THR A 56 -3.15 3.40 10.33
C THR A 56 -3.21 4.64 11.22
N ILE A 57 -3.93 5.67 10.80
CA ILE A 57 -4.29 6.80 11.68
C ILE A 57 -5.53 6.50 12.54
N SER A 58 -6.28 5.43 12.24
CA SER A 58 -7.43 5.05 13.06
C SER A 58 -7.00 4.57 14.44
N ARG A 59 -7.79 4.96 15.44
CA ARG A 59 -7.60 4.60 16.84
C ARG A 59 -8.82 3.82 17.30
N PRO A 60 -8.81 2.47 17.21
CA PRO A 60 -9.85 1.67 17.85
C PRO A 60 -9.78 1.85 19.38
N ALA A 61 -10.68 1.22 20.13
CA ALA A 61 -10.66 1.27 21.59
C ALA A 61 -9.40 0.58 22.16
N LEU A 62 -8.29 1.33 22.23
CA LEU A 62 -7.01 0.87 22.75
C LEU A 62 -7.01 0.88 24.27
N ARG A 63 -6.40 -0.14 24.88
CA ARG A 63 -6.30 -0.28 26.34
C ARG A 63 -5.11 0.47 26.96
N SER A 64 -4.28 1.10 26.13
CA SER A 64 -3.01 1.72 26.53
C SER A 64 -3.13 3.11 27.18
N GLY A 65 -4.30 3.44 27.73
CA GLY A 65 -4.53 4.68 28.48
C GLY A 65 -4.19 5.93 27.65
N ASN A 66 -3.28 6.77 28.16
CA ASN A 66 -2.88 8.02 27.49
C ASN A 66 -2.24 7.79 26.10
N ALA A 67 -1.52 6.67 25.91
CA ALA A 67 -0.91 6.35 24.61
C ALA A 67 -1.97 6.10 23.53
N ALA A 68 -3.22 5.79 23.89
CA ALA A 68 -4.31 5.67 22.93
C ALA A 68 -4.63 7.00 22.21
N ARG A 69 -4.21 8.13 22.78
CA ARG A 69 -4.45 9.48 22.24
C ARG A 69 -3.26 10.06 21.49
N GLU A 70 -2.16 9.31 21.36
CA GLU A 70 -1.00 9.75 20.59
C GLU A 70 -1.36 9.93 19.11
N THR A 71 -0.80 10.98 18.51
CA THR A 71 -0.88 11.23 17.08
C THR A 71 0.12 10.36 16.32
N GLY A 72 -0.06 10.21 15.00
CA GLY A 72 0.80 9.37 14.16
C GLY A 72 0.20 8.00 13.83
N GLY A 73 1.04 7.09 13.32
CA GLY A 73 0.60 5.79 12.85
C GLY A 73 0.54 4.71 13.94
N LEU A 74 -0.56 3.96 14.00
CA LEU A 74 -0.71 2.75 14.82
C LEU A 74 -0.35 1.51 14.00
N SER A 75 0.39 0.60 14.62
CA SER A 75 0.82 -0.69 14.08
C SER A 75 0.50 -1.83 15.05
N GLY A 76 0.89 -3.06 14.69
CA GLY A 76 0.74 -4.24 15.54
C GLY A 76 -0.67 -4.85 15.48
N THR A 77 -1.01 -5.63 16.51
CA THR A 77 -2.27 -6.40 16.57
C THR A 77 -3.54 -5.61 16.22
N PRO A 78 -3.73 -4.35 16.69
CA PRO A 78 -4.93 -3.59 16.35
C PRO A 78 -5.09 -3.27 14.85
N LEU A 79 -4.01 -3.31 14.08
CA LEU A 79 -4.02 -3.06 12.63
C LEU A 79 -4.31 -4.34 11.81
N PHE A 80 -4.08 -5.53 12.37
CA PHE A 80 -4.03 -6.79 11.63
C PHE A 80 -5.29 -7.08 10.80
N GLU A 81 -6.48 -6.90 11.37
CA GLU A 81 -7.74 -7.12 10.66
C GLU A 81 -7.88 -6.17 9.47
N ARG A 82 -7.62 -4.88 9.69
CA ARG A 82 -7.74 -3.87 8.63
C ARG A 82 -6.72 -4.10 7.51
N SER A 83 -5.45 -4.33 7.85
CA SER A 83 -4.41 -4.57 6.83
C SER A 83 -4.70 -5.83 6.03
N THR A 84 -5.22 -6.88 6.67
CA THR A 84 -5.61 -8.13 5.99
C THR A 84 -6.79 -7.94 5.04
N ILE A 85 -7.79 -7.13 5.41
CA ILE A 85 -8.91 -6.80 4.53
C ILE A 85 -8.40 -6.04 3.29
N VAL A 86 -7.56 -5.02 3.48
CA VAL A 86 -6.99 -4.25 2.36
C VAL A 86 -6.10 -5.13 1.48
N LEU A 87 -5.32 -6.03 2.09
CA LEU A 87 -4.49 -7.01 1.39
C LEU A 87 -5.35 -7.90 0.48
N ALA A 88 -6.45 -8.43 1.00
CA ALA A 88 -7.36 -9.28 0.25
C ALA A 88 -8.07 -8.51 -0.89
N LYS A 89 -8.48 -7.26 -0.66
CA LYS A 89 -9.05 -6.39 -1.69
C LYS A 89 -8.05 -6.12 -2.81
N MET A 90 -6.83 -5.72 -2.44
CA MET A 90 -5.78 -5.43 -3.42
C MET A 90 -5.45 -6.66 -4.25
N ARG A 91 -5.34 -7.85 -3.64
CA ARG A 91 -5.15 -9.12 -4.37
C ARG A 91 -6.25 -9.36 -5.42
N LYS A 92 -7.51 -9.06 -5.12
CA LYS A 92 -8.60 -9.20 -6.11
C LYS A 92 -8.44 -8.22 -7.27
N LEU A 93 -8.02 -6.98 -6.99
CA LEU A 93 -7.86 -5.93 -7.99
C LEU A 93 -6.66 -6.16 -8.91
N VAL A 94 -5.51 -6.62 -8.38
CA VAL A 94 -4.28 -6.78 -9.17
C VAL A 94 -4.08 -8.18 -9.76
N GLY A 95 -5.01 -9.09 -9.50
CA GLY A 95 -4.97 -10.46 -10.02
C GLY A 95 -3.95 -11.37 -9.32
N PRO A 96 -3.77 -12.62 -9.81
CA PRO A 96 -2.97 -13.64 -9.13
C PRO A 96 -1.45 -13.46 -9.26
N ASP A 97 -0.99 -12.84 -10.34
CA ASP A 97 0.43 -12.87 -10.72
C ASP A 97 1.27 -11.75 -10.09
N MET A 98 0.65 -10.62 -9.74
CA MET A 98 1.33 -9.49 -9.12
C MET A 98 1.91 -9.90 -7.76
N ALA A 99 3.17 -9.57 -7.50
CA ALA A 99 3.78 -9.79 -6.20
C ALA A 99 3.12 -8.87 -5.15
N ILE A 100 2.68 -9.46 -4.04
CA ILE A 100 2.15 -8.71 -2.90
C ILE A 100 2.85 -9.16 -1.62
N ILE A 101 3.27 -8.19 -0.81
CA ILE A 101 3.81 -8.40 0.53
C ILE A 101 2.78 -7.87 1.54
N GLY A 102 2.28 -8.78 2.39
CA GLY A 102 1.37 -8.47 3.51
C GLY A 102 2.09 -8.02 4.77
#